data_AF-A0A166D0M7-F1
#
_entry.id   AF-A0A166D0M7-F1
#
_cell.length_a   1.000
_cell.length_b   1.000
_cell.length_c   1.000
_cell.angle_alpha   90.00
_cell.angle_beta   90.00
_cell.angle_gamma   90.00
#
_symmetry.space_group_name_H-M   'P 1'
#
loop_
_entity.id
_entity.type
_entity.pdbx_description
1 polymer ?
#
loop_
_entity_poly.entity_id
_entity_poly.type
_entity_poly.pdbx_seq_one_letter_code
_entity_poly.pdbx_strand_id
1 'polypeptide(L)'
;MWRYQMAVKGSEQELRWLNQQAQRGQLLRRIRGNWYQFQKTATRYQVFSEYVSGNVATEIDDQHTPFELLTRLQLTKPAVQVIYTGTAQTELQGARVDRQDAPLQLKIALAQRGHLLNVMNIRLVVGLILAVIVISLNVSDNVASWGMLAWLLFTFYPAWQASRLHKQANALRVITQQYDDAWRPTMHVFLKNMSTELDTEKVAGLGAWAYVGKDHHGMYWYDLKTLASAAEIKQSLQPIVGDSVSVSIVSWLGLAPIGFV
;
A
#
# COMPACT_ATOMS: atom_id res chain seq x y z
N MET A 1 6.60 9.06 25.18
CA MET A 1 6.41 10.10 24.13
C MET A 1 5.53 9.53 23.03
N TRP A 2 4.51 10.25 22.56
CA TRP A 2 3.66 9.81 21.45
C TRP A 2 4.16 10.38 20.12
N ARG A 3 4.13 9.58 19.06
CA ARG A 3 4.46 9.99 17.68
C ARG A 3 3.42 9.43 16.72
N TYR A 4 3.06 10.22 15.72
CA TYR A 4 2.17 9.78 14.65
C TYR A 4 3.00 9.27 13.47
N GLN A 5 2.69 8.07 12.98
CA GLN A 5 3.28 7.53 11.76
C GLN A 5 2.25 6.70 11.02
N MET A 6 1.97 7.10 9.78
CA MET A 6 1.08 6.33 8.91
C MET A 6 1.89 5.28 8.15
N ALA A 7 1.64 4.00 8.45
CA ALA A 7 2.19 2.85 7.75
C ALA A 7 1.24 1.67 7.91
N VAL A 8 1.33 0.68 7.01
CA VAL A 8 0.67 -0.61 7.19
C VAL A 8 1.27 -1.29 8.42
N LYS A 9 0.43 -1.71 9.35
CA LYS A 9 0.85 -2.33 10.61
C LYS A 9 1.54 -3.64 10.33
N GLY A 10 2.73 -3.84 10.88
CA GLY A 10 3.61 -4.97 10.67
C GLY A 10 4.41 -4.94 9.36
N SER A 11 4.30 -3.86 8.58
CA SER A 11 5.01 -3.74 7.30
C SER A 11 6.49 -3.44 7.49
N GLU A 12 7.29 -3.75 6.47
CA GLU A 12 8.73 -3.45 6.45
C GLU A 12 8.99 -1.94 6.61
N GLN A 13 8.14 -1.09 6.02
CA GLN A 13 8.24 0.36 6.17
C GLN A 13 7.99 0.81 7.63
N GLU A 14 6.98 0.25 8.29
CA GLU A 14 6.71 0.54 9.70
C GLU A 14 7.90 0.11 10.57
N LEU A 15 8.42 -1.09 10.36
CA LEU A 15 9.54 -1.62 11.13
C LEU A 15 10.84 -0.87 10.89
N ARG A 16 11.12 -0.44 9.65
CA ARG A 16 12.29 0.42 9.37
C ARG A 16 12.22 1.70 10.20
N TRP A 17 11.03 2.31 10.28
CA TRP A 17 10.83 3.49 11.12
C TRP A 17 10.93 3.18 12.62
N LEU A 18 10.35 2.09 13.10
CA LEU A 18 10.43 1.66 14.50
C LEU A 18 11.88 1.37 14.93
N ASN A 19 12.65 0.69 14.08
CA ASN A 19 14.07 0.40 14.30
C ASN A 19 14.92 1.67 14.33
N GLN A 20 14.62 2.67 13.48
CA GLN A 20 15.26 3.97 13.57
C GLN A 20 14.96 4.69 14.91
N GLN A 21 13.76 4.53 15.49
CA GLN A 21 13.47 5.06 16.82
C GLN A 21 14.22 4.29 17.91
N ALA A 22 14.26 2.96 17.82
CA ALA A 22 14.97 2.12 18.77
C ALA A 22 16.48 2.43 18.80
N GLN A 23 17.10 2.66 17.63
CA GLN A 23 18.49 3.11 17.51
C GLN A 23 18.75 4.48 18.17
N ARG A 24 17.72 5.34 18.26
CA ARG A 24 17.76 6.63 18.97
C ARG A 24 17.43 6.50 20.47
N GLY A 25 17.41 5.29 21.01
CA GLY A 25 17.08 5.02 22.40
C GLY A 25 15.59 5.18 22.72
N GLN A 26 14.71 4.98 21.74
CA GLN A 26 13.25 5.04 21.90
C GLN A 26 12.61 3.71 21.55
N LEU A 27 12.25 2.92 22.56
CA LEU A 27 11.63 1.61 22.38
C LEU A 27 10.11 1.72 22.36
N LEU A 28 9.49 0.95 21.47
CA LEU A 28 8.04 0.88 21.35
C LEU A 28 7.43 0.28 22.62
N ARG A 29 6.36 0.91 23.14
CA ARG A 29 5.62 0.44 24.32
C ARG A 29 4.14 0.19 24.05
N ARG A 30 3.53 1.00 23.19
CA ARG A 30 2.09 0.90 22.90
C ARG A 30 1.76 1.45 21.53
N ILE A 31 0.75 0.88 20.89
CA ILE A 31 0.18 1.40 19.64
C ILE A 31 -1.31 1.68 19.83
N ARG A 32 -1.79 2.81 19.29
CA ARG A 32 -3.20 3.17 19.18
C ARG A 32 -3.47 3.73 17.78
N GLY A 33 -4.02 2.91 16.89
CA GLY A 33 -4.16 3.27 15.49
C GLY A 33 -2.80 3.67 14.89
N ASN A 34 -2.69 4.87 14.33
CA ASN A 34 -1.43 5.40 13.77
C ASN A 34 -0.55 6.15 14.79
N TRP A 35 -0.88 6.09 16.08
CA TRP A 35 -0.09 6.68 17.15
C TRP A 35 0.72 5.63 17.88
N TYR A 36 2.00 5.92 18.14
CA TYR A 36 2.95 5.03 18.80
C TYR A 36 3.51 5.71 20.04
N GLN A 37 3.49 4.99 21.14
CA GLN A 37 4.07 5.40 22.39
C GLN A 37 5.45 4.78 22.55
N PHE A 38 6.44 5.63 22.80
CA PHE A 38 7.81 5.23 23.05
C PHE A 38 8.23 5.48 24.49
N GLN A 39 9.08 4.59 25.00
CA GLN A 39 9.81 4.69 26.25
C GLN A 39 11.31 4.87 25.96
N LYS A 40 12.00 5.67 26.77
CA LYS A 40 13.45 5.84 26.64
C LYS A 40 14.14 4.56 27.09
N THR A 41 15.16 4.13 26.34
CA THR A 41 16.02 3.00 26.67
C THR A 41 17.47 3.36 26.36
N ALA A 42 18.40 2.86 27.17
CA ALA A 42 19.84 2.99 26.92
C ALA A 42 20.36 1.89 25.98
N THR A 43 19.64 0.77 25.92
CA THR A 43 20.02 -0.41 25.14
C THR A 43 19.51 -0.30 23.71
N ARG A 44 20.31 -0.74 22.74
CA ARG A 44 19.88 -0.78 21.33
C ARG A 44 19.06 -2.05 21.09
N TYR A 45 17.84 -1.85 20.61
CA TYR A 45 16.93 -2.94 20.24
C TYR A 45 16.76 -3.01 18.73
N GLN A 46 16.58 -4.23 18.21
CA GLN A 46 15.91 -4.45 16.93
C GLN A 46 14.46 -4.91 17.20
N VAL A 47 13.52 -4.24 16.54
CA VAL A 47 12.08 -4.51 16.59
C VAL A 47 11.67 -5.37 15.40
N PHE A 48 10.87 -6.39 15.69
CA PHE A 48 10.23 -7.29 14.75
C PHE A 48 8.72 -7.18 14.86
N SER A 49 8.03 -7.63 13.81
CA SER A 49 6.59 -7.84 13.85
C SER A 49 6.21 -9.13 13.13
N GLU A 50 5.11 -9.71 13.59
CA GLU A 50 4.51 -10.92 13.04
C GLU A 50 2.98 -10.79 13.05
N TYR A 51 2.34 -11.37 12.05
CA TYR A 51 0.88 -11.43 11.95
C TYR A 51 0.38 -12.78 12.45
N VAL A 52 -0.47 -12.75 13.46
CA VAL A 52 -1.10 -13.95 14.01
C VAL A 52 -2.57 -13.97 13.65
N SER A 53 -2.97 -15.03 12.94
CA SER A 53 -4.35 -15.29 12.56
C SER A 53 -5.08 -15.99 13.71
N GLY A 54 -6.12 -15.35 14.27
CA GLY A 54 -6.94 -15.94 15.35
C GLY A 54 -6.50 -15.57 16.77
N ASN A 55 -7.29 -16.00 17.75
CA ASN A 55 -7.02 -15.82 19.19
C ASN A 55 -6.01 -16.87 19.67
N VAL A 56 -4.84 -16.95 19.04
CA VAL A 56 -3.74 -17.72 19.62
C VAL A 56 -3.16 -16.87 20.73
N ALA A 57 -3.39 -17.27 21.98
CA ALA A 57 -2.72 -16.67 23.12
C ALA A 57 -1.23 -17.00 23.03
N THR A 58 -0.45 -16.14 22.38
CA THR A 58 1.01 -16.21 22.44
C THR A 58 1.44 -15.68 23.80
N GLU A 59 1.34 -16.51 24.83
CA GLU A 59 2.18 -16.37 26.02
C GLU A 59 3.62 -16.56 25.54
N ILE A 60 4.30 -15.45 25.30
CA ILE A 60 5.74 -15.46 25.05
C ILE A 60 6.35 -15.65 26.44
N ASP A 61 7.00 -16.78 26.66
CA ASP A 61 7.74 -17.03 27.89
C ASP A 61 8.95 -16.09 27.95
N ASP A 62 8.79 -14.96 28.64
CA ASP A 62 9.79 -13.90 28.78
C ASP A 62 11.10 -14.39 29.43
N GLN A 63 11.15 -15.61 30.00
CA GLN A 63 12.32 -16.08 30.76
C GLN A 63 13.38 -16.82 29.92
N HIS A 64 13.05 -17.33 28.73
CA HIS A 64 13.99 -18.15 27.94
C HIS A 64 14.11 -17.77 26.45
N THR A 65 13.36 -16.76 25.98
CA THR A 65 13.43 -16.34 24.58
C THR A 65 14.29 -15.09 24.39
N PRO A 66 15.11 -15.01 23.32
CA PRO A 66 15.92 -13.83 23.04
C PRO A 66 15.09 -12.61 22.57
N PHE A 67 13.76 -12.77 22.50
CA PHE A 67 12.81 -11.77 22.05
C PHE A 67 11.87 -11.39 23.21
N GLU A 68 11.81 -10.11 23.52
CA GLU A 68 10.89 -9.53 24.49
C GLU A 68 9.62 -9.06 23.79
N LEU A 69 8.46 -9.30 24.40
CA LEU A 69 7.21 -8.74 23.90
C LEU A 69 7.13 -7.24 24.19
N LEU A 70 7.07 -6.42 23.13
CA LEU A 70 6.95 -4.97 23.27
C LEU A 70 5.50 -4.52 23.36
N THR A 71 4.66 -4.98 22.44
CA THR A 71 3.23 -4.64 22.39
C THR A 71 2.50 -5.56 21.42
N ARG A 72 1.18 -5.66 21.58
CA ARG A 72 0.28 -6.30 20.61
C ARG A 72 -0.71 -5.27 20.07
N LEU A 73 -1.15 -5.45 18.84
CA LEU A 73 -2.20 -4.64 18.23
C LEU A 73 -3.24 -5.54 17.58
N GLN A 74 -4.48 -5.46 18.06
CA GLN A 74 -5.60 -6.14 17.42
C GLN A 74 -6.15 -5.29 16.28
N LEU A 75 -6.12 -5.83 15.07
CA LEU A 75 -6.84 -5.29 13.92
C LEU A 75 -8.21 -5.94 13.84
N THR A 76 -9.24 -5.14 13.56
CA THR A 76 -10.63 -5.62 13.42
C THR A 76 -10.96 -5.95 11.97
N LYS A 77 -10.28 -5.31 11.01
CA LYS A 77 -10.47 -5.50 9.57
C LYS A 77 -9.10 -5.44 8.87
N PRO A 78 -8.51 -6.59 8.48
CA PRO A 78 -8.92 -7.96 8.81
C PRO A 78 -8.74 -8.28 10.30
N ALA A 79 -9.44 -9.31 10.79
CA ALA A 79 -9.32 -9.79 12.17
C ALA A 79 -7.98 -10.51 12.39
N VAL A 80 -6.93 -9.74 12.65
CA VAL A 80 -5.54 -10.21 12.76
C VAL A 80 -4.88 -9.51 13.94
N GLN A 81 -4.06 -10.23 14.69
CA GLN A 81 -3.22 -9.62 15.72
C GLN A 81 -1.82 -9.39 15.15
N VAL A 82 -1.31 -8.16 15.30
CA VAL A 82 0.10 -7.86 15.01
C VAL A 82 0.85 -7.86 16.33
N ILE A 83 1.82 -8.76 16.44
CA ILE A 83 2.69 -8.87 17.62
C ILE A 83 3.99 -8.16 17.30
N TYR A 84 4.45 -7.31 18.22
CA TYR A 84 5.73 -6.63 18.12
C TYR A 84 6.66 -7.14 19.20
N THR A 85 7.80 -7.67 18.77
CA THR A 85 8.85 -8.16 19.67
C THR A 85 10.14 -7.36 19.46
N GLY A 86 11.00 -7.35 20.47
CA GLY A 86 12.28 -6.67 20.43
C GLY A 86 13.41 -7.57 20.93
N THR A 87 14.60 -7.45 20.36
CA THR A 87 15.80 -8.09 20.93
C THR A 87 16.91 -7.07 21.11
N ALA A 88 17.63 -7.18 22.23
CA ALA A 88 18.87 -6.45 22.47
C ALA A 88 20.12 -7.22 21.98
N GLN A 89 19.99 -8.50 21.62
CA GLN A 89 21.12 -9.35 21.27
C GLN A 89 21.74 -8.94 19.94
N THR A 90 23.02 -8.56 19.96
CA THR A 90 23.77 -8.09 18.78
C THR A 90 23.84 -9.09 17.64
N GLU A 91 23.80 -10.39 17.93
CA GLU A 91 23.83 -11.46 16.92
C GLU A 91 22.53 -11.54 16.11
N LEU A 92 21.41 -11.20 16.74
CA LEU A 92 20.08 -11.22 16.12
C LEU A 92 19.70 -9.88 15.49
N GLN A 93 20.47 -8.82 15.74
CA GLN A 93 20.24 -7.46 15.20
C GLN A 93 20.32 -7.37 13.66
N GLY A 94 20.85 -8.40 12.99
CA GLY A 94 20.92 -8.52 11.53
C GLY A 94 19.94 -9.52 10.92
N ALA A 95 19.19 -10.26 11.74
CA ALA A 95 18.31 -11.31 11.25
C ALA A 95 17.17 -10.71 10.40
N ARG A 96 17.09 -11.10 9.13
CA ARG A 96 15.90 -10.89 8.31
C ARG A 96 14.96 -12.05 8.56
N VAL A 97 13.89 -11.80 9.31
CA VAL A 97 12.77 -12.74 9.38
C VAL A 97 12.11 -12.74 8.00
N ASP A 98 12.23 -13.85 7.27
CA ASP A 98 11.54 -14.05 6.00
C ASP A 98 10.03 -14.12 6.28
N ARG A 99 9.29 -13.15 5.75
CA ARG A 99 7.87 -12.98 6.05
C ARG A 99 7.04 -13.44 4.88
N GLN A 100 6.47 -14.64 5.00
CA GLN A 100 5.40 -15.15 4.13
C GLN A 100 4.06 -14.40 4.35
N ASP A 101 4.08 -13.22 4.97
CA ASP A 101 2.90 -12.45 5.38
C ASP A 101 2.33 -11.55 4.29
N ALA A 102 2.94 -11.49 3.10
CA ALA A 102 2.55 -10.57 2.04
C ALA A 102 1.03 -10.56 1.73
N PRO A 103 0.30 -11.70 1.74
CA PRO A 103 -1.15 -11.71 1.60
C PRO A 103 -1.91 -11.01 2.73
N LEU A 104 -1.45 -11.14 3.99
CA LEU A 104 -2.05 -10.46 5.14
C LEU A 104 -1.75 -8.96 5.11
N GLN A 105 -0.53 -8.56 4.74
CA GLN A 105 -0.17 -7.16 4.54
C GLN A 105 -1.07 -6.49 3.50
N LEU A 106 -1.34 -7.20 2.39
CA LEU A 106 -2.23 -6.72 1.35
C LEU A 106 -3.65 -6.47 1.88
N LYS A 107 -4.22 -7.42 2.62
CA LYS A 107 -5.56 -7.26 3.22
C LYS A 107 -5.62 -6.08 4.18
N ILE A 108 -4.60 -5.87 4.99
CA ILE A 108 -4.53 -4.74 5.93
C ILE A 108 -4.41 -3.41 5.17
N ALA A 109 -3.56 -3.35 4.14
CA ALA A 109 -3.39 -2.15 3.31
C ALA A 109 -4.69 -1.75 2.60
N LEU A 110 -5.42 -2.73 2.04
CA LEU A 110 -6.71 -2.52 1.39
C LEU A 110 -7.77 -2.03 2.38
N ALA A 111 -7.87 -2.65 3.56
CA ALA A 111 -8.82 -2.22 4.59
C ALA A 111 -8.52 -0.80 5.09
N GLN A 112 -7.25 -0.45 5.29
CA GLN A 112 -6.84 0.88 5.72
C GLN A 112 -7.12 1.94 4.65
N ARG A 113 -6.86 1.63 3.37
CA ARG A 113 -7.24 2.49 2.24
C ARG A 113 -8.74 2.73 2.22
N GLY A 114 -9.56 1.66 2.28
CA GLY A 114 -11.01 1.77 2.27
C GLY A 114 -11.56 2.62 3.42
N HIS A 115 -10.99 2.49 4.62
CA HIS A 115 -11.36 3.32 5.76
C HIS A 115 -11.11 4.82 5.52
N LEU A 116 -9.96 5.19 4.95
CA LEU A 116 -9.62 6.60 4.68
C LEU A 116 -10.54 7.23 3.65
N LEU A 117 -10.88 6.49 2.60
CA LEU A 117 -11.81 6.95 1.57
C LEU A 117 -13.22 7.12 2.14
N ASN A 118 -13.65 6.20 3.01
CA ASN A 118 -14.92 6.36 3.71
C ASN A 118 -14.91 7.57 4.65
N VAL A 119 -13.81 7.84 5.35
CA VAL A 119 -13.64 9.05 6.17
C VAL A 119 -13.72 10.32 5.31
N MET A 120 -13.11 10.33 4.12
CA MET A 120 -13.27 11.43 3.17
C MET A 120 -14.73 11.60 2.76
N ASN A 121 -15.43 10.53 2.39
CA ASN A 121 -16.83 10.60 1.99
C ASN A 121 -17.71 11.17 3.11
N ILE A 122 -17.49 10.75 4.36
CA ILE A 122 -18.21 11.30 5.51
C ILE A 122 -17.91 12.80 5.67
N ARG A 123 -16.65 13.23 5.55
CA ARG A 123 -16.26 14.65 5.64
C ARG A 123 -16.87 15.49 4.52
N LEU A 124 -16.98 14.93 3.31
CA LEU A 124 -17.65 15.57 2.19
C LEU A 124 -19.14 15.81 2.50
N VAL A 125 -19.86 14.77 2.94
CA VAL A 125 -21.29 14.89 3.29
C VAL A 125 -21.51 15.90 4.42
N VAL A 126 -20.74 15.79 5.51
CA VAL A 126 -20.85 16.72 6.65
C VAL A 126 -20.56 18.16 6.23
N GLY A 127 -19.53 18.39 5.43
CA GLY A 127 -19.23 19.75 5.02
C GLY A 127 -20.17 20.33 3.97
N LEU A 128 -20.79 19.51 3.13
CA LEU A 128 -21.89 19.96 2.27
C LEU A 128 -23.08 20.45 3.11
N ILE A 129 -23.43 19.72 4.18
CA ILE A 129 -24.47 20.16 5.13
C ILE A 129 -24.08 21.49 5.79
N LEU A 130 -22.82 21.62 6.24
CA LEU A 130 -22.32 22.87 6.83
C LEU A 130 -22.33 24.02 5.82
N ALA A 131 -21.99 23.78 4.55
CA ALA A 131 -22.03 24.81 3.50
C ALA A 131 -23.46 25.34 3.29
N VAL A 132 -24.47 24.45 3.28
CA VAL A 132 -25.89 24.86 3.20
C VAL A 132 -26.28 25.74 4.40
N ILE A 133 -25.84 25.40 5.61
CA ILE A 133 -26.08 26.20 6.82
C ILE A 133 -25.42 27.57 6.72
N VAL A 134 -24.16 27.65 6.31
CA VAL A 134 -23.40 28.90 6.17
C VAL A 134 -24.09 29.84 5.16
N ILE A 135 -24.54 29.30 4.03
CA ILE A 135 -25.34 30.04 3.03
C ILE A 135 -26.67 30.52 3.65
N SER A 136 -27.38 29.65 4.37
CA SER A 136 -28.66 30.00 5.00
C SER A 136 -28.55 31.10 6.07
N LEU A 137 -27.39 31.20 6.73
CA LEU A 137 -27.14 32.18 7.78
C LEU A 137 -26.54 33.50 7.25
N ASN A 138 -26.35 33.67 5.94
CA ASN A 138 -25.72 34.86 5.34
C ASN A 138 -24.39 35.24 6.04
N VAL A 139 -23.57 34.23 6.33
CA VAL A 139 -22.21 34.44 6.86
C VAL A 139 -21.39 35.23 5.84
N SER A 140 -20.50 36.11 6.31
CA SER A 140 -19.67 36.93 5.42
C SER A 140 -18.83 36.09 4.45
N ASP A 141 -18.73 36.54 3.20
CA ASP A 141 -18.05 35.83 2.11
C ASP A 141 -16.59 35.51 2.42
N ASN A 142 -15.88 36.40 3.13
CA ASN A 142 -14.50 36.16 3.53
C ASN A 142 -14.38 35.01 4.53
N VAL A 143 -15.28 34.91 5.52
CA VAL A 143 -15.25 33.81 6.50
C VAL A 143 -15.68 32.50 5.83
N ALA A 144 -16.71 32.55 4.99
CA ALA A 144 -17.20 31.40 4.25
C ALA A 144 -16.14 30.82 3.29
N SER A 145 -15.44 31.67 2.54
CA SER A 145 -14.41 31.24 1.58
C SER A 145 -13.19 30.60 2.25
N TRP A 146 -12.65 31.22 3.31
CA TRP A 146 -11.56 30.62 4.09
C TRP A 146 -11.97 29.32 4.79
N GLY A 147 -13.20 29.28 5.34
CA GLY A 147 -13.78 28.07 5.92
C GLY A 147 -13.91 26.94 4.89
N MET A 148 -14.38 27.27 3.69
CA MET A 148 -14.52 26.32 2.57
C MET A 148 -13.16 25.77 2.13
N LEU A 149 -12.14 26.63 2.00
CA LEU A 149 -10.78 26.22 1.65
C LEU A 149 -10.20 25.27 2.71
N ALA A 150 -10.28 25.65 3.98
CA ALA A 150 -9.78 24.85 5.10
C ALA A 150 -10.49 23.48 5.15
N TRP A 151 -11.81 23.48 4.93
CA TRP A 151 -12.59 22.26 4.87
C TRP A 151 -12.18 21.36 3.70
N LEU A 152 -11.99 21.90 2.49
CA LEU A 152 -11.54 21.13 1.33
C LEU A 152 -10.17 20.48 1.61
N LEU A 153 -9.20 21.25 2.10
CA LEU A 153 -7.88 20.72 2.44
C LEU A 153 -7.96 19.60 3.49
N PHE A 154 -8.74 19.81 4.55
CA PHE A 154 -8.95 18.81 5.59
C PHE A 154 -9.69 17.56 5.08
N THR A 155 -10.61 17.74 4.13
CA THR A 155 -11.43 16.67 3.55
C THR A 155 -10.66 15.81 2.58
N PHE A 156 -9.78 16.40 1.77
CA PHE A 156 -8.96 15.66 0.80
C PHE A 156 -7.66 15.08 1.39
N TYR A 157 -7.26 15.49 2.59
CA TYR A 157 -6.08 14.94 3.27
C TYR A 157 -6.07 13.39 3.39
N PRO A 158 -7.18 12.71 3.76
CA PRO A 158 -7.26 11.25 3.73
C PRO A 158 -7.09 10.63 2.34
N ALA A 159 -7.53 11.30 1.26
CA ALA A 159 -7.34 10.79 -0.10
C ALA A 159 -5.85 10.79 -0.50
N TRP A 160 -5.12 11.84 -0.13
CA TRP A 160 -3.67 11.87 -0.30
C TRP A 160 -2.99 10.71 0.45
N GLN A 161 -3.42 10.42 1.68
CA GLN A 161 -2.95 9.27 2.44
C GLN A 161 -3.33 7.92 1.80
N ALA A 162 -4.57 7.79 1.33
CA ALA A 162 -5.08 6.60 0.66
C ALA A 162 -4.29 6.28 -0.63
N SER A 163 -3.90 7.31 -1.40
CA SER A 163 -3.05 7.15 -2.59
C SER A 163 -1.69 6.53 -2.26
N ARG A 164 -1.07 6.90 -1.13
CA ARG A 164 0.20 6.29 -0.70
C ARG A 164 0.02 4.81 -0.34
N LEU A 165 -1.06 4.46 0.34
CA LEU A 165 -1.39 3.06 0.64
C LEU A 165 -1.76 2.27 -0.62
N HIS A 166 -2.40 2.90 -1.59
CA HIS A 166 -2.76 2.28 -2.86
C HIS A 166 -1.51 1.78 -3.61
N LYS A 167 -0.43 2.59 -3.65
CA LYS A 167 0.85 2.15 -4.23
C LYS A 167 1.44 0.94 -3.53
N GLN A 168 1.35 0.88 -2.20
CA GLN A 168 1.83 -0.26 -1.42
C GLN A 168 0.98 -1.51 -1.67
N ALA A 169 -0.34 -1.36 -1.69
CA ALA A 169 -1.26 -2.44 -2.01
C ALA A 169 -0.97 -3.01 -3.41
N ASN A 170 -0.75 -2.16 -4.42
CA ASN A 170 -0.44 -2.65 -5.77
C ASN A 170 0.89 -3.41 -5.84
N ALA A 171 1.95 -2.94 -5.17
CA ALA A 171 3.21 -3.69 -5.07
C ALA A 171 3.00 -5.06 -4.40
N LEU A 172 2.20 -5.10 -3.32
CA LEU A 172 1.85 -6.35 -2.64
C LEU A 172 1.00 -7.28 -3.51
N ARG A 173 0.10 -6.76 -4.34
CA ARG A 173 -0.69 -7.56 -5.31
C ARG A 173 0.21 -8.25 -6.34
N VAL A 174 1.23 -7.56 -6.83
CA VAL A 174 2.20 -8.15 -7.77
C VAL A 174 2.97 -9.29 -7.13
N ILE A 175 3.43 -9.11 -5.89
CA ILE A 175 4.18 -10.15 -5.16
C ILE A 175 3.29 -11.36 -4.81
N THR A 176 2.07 -11.10 -4.35
CA THR A 176 1.13 -12.14 -3.89
C THR A 176 0.35 -12.80 -5.03
N GLN A 177 0.39 -12.22 -6.24
CA GLN A 177 -0.46 -12.58 -7.38
C GLN A 177 -1.97 -12.54 -7.06
N GLN A 178 -2.36 -11.84 -5.98
CA GLN A 178 -3.76 -11.69 -5.56
C GLN A 178 -4.34 -10.41 -6.17
N TYR A 179 -5.06 -10.55 -7.27
CA TYR A 179 -5.68 -9.42 -7.99
C TYR A 179 -7.20 -9.35 -7.82
N ASP A 180 -7.78 -10.14 -6.92
CA ASP A 180 -9.21 -10.12 -6.64
C ASP A 180 -9.66 -8.69 -6.26
N ASP A 181 -10.75 -8.25 -6.89
CA ASP A 181 -11.33 -6.90 -6.78
C ASP A 181 -10.37 -5.73 -7.13
N ALA A 182 -9.24 -6.01 -7.81
CA ALA A 182 -8.34 -4.96 -8.29
C ALA A 182 -8.79 -4.44 -9.66
N TRP A 183 -9.11 -3.16 -9.75
CA TRP A 183 -9.16 -2.48 -11.05
C TRP A 183 -7.74 -2.47 -11.64
N ARG A 184 -7.58 -3.09 -12.80
CA ARG A 184 -6.33 -3.14 -13.55
C ARG A 184 -6.47 -2.22 -14.76
N PRO A 185 -5.65 -1.17 -14.90
CA PRO A 185 -5.65 -0.37 -16.11
C PRO A 185 -5.32 -1.23 -17.33
N THR A 186 -5.96 -0.92 -18.45
CA THR A 186 -5.60 -1.49 -19.75
C THR A 186 -4.47 -0.65 -20.34
N MET A 187 -3.34 -1.30 -20.59
CA MET A 187 -2.19 -0.75 -21.30
C MET A 187 -2.24 -1.22 -22.74
N HIS A 188 -2.09 -0.31 -23.71
CA HIS A 188 -1.95 -0.69 -25.12
C HIS A 188 -0.48 -0.91 -25.41
N VAL A 189 -0.11 -2.14 -25.73
CA VAL A 189 1.26 -2.56 -26.02
C VAL A 189 1.40 -2.75 -27.52
N PHE A 190 2.29 -1.99 -28.13
CA PHE A 190 2.64 -2.06 -29.55
C PHE A 190 4.02 -2.70 -29.68
N LEU A 191 4.09 -3.80 -30.41
CA LEU A 191 5.32 -4.54 -30.69
C LEU A 191 5.61 -4.44 -32.19
N LYS A 192 6.65 -3.70 -32.56
CA LYS A 192 7.03 -3.47 -33.97
C LYS A 192 8.23 -4.34 -34.36
N ASN A 193 8.27 -4.79 -35.61
CA ASN A 193 9.27 -5.70 -36.20
C ASN A 193 9.16 -7.15 -35.66
N MET A 194 7.96 -7.57 -35.31
CA MET A 194 7.69 -8.95 -34.92
C MET A 194 7.54 -9.82 -36.17
N SER A 195 8.26 -10.94 -36.21
CA SER A 195 8.14 -11.96 -37.27
C SER A 195 6.92 -12.87 -37.09
N THR A 196 6.45 -13.02 -35.84
CA THR A 196 5.36 -13.91 -35.45
C THR A 196 4.54 -13.27 -34.33
N GLU A 197 3.35 -13.83 -34.05
CA GLU A 197 2.51 -13.38 -32.94
C GLU A 197 3.21 -13.61 -31.59
N LEU A 198 2.89 -12.77 -30.59
CA LEU A 198 3.42 -12.92 -29.25
C LEU A 198 2.80 -14.15 -28.59
N ASP A 199 3.64 -15.05 -28.11
CA ASP A 199 3.24 -16.15 -27.25
C ASP A 199 2.82 -15.62 -25.88
N THR A 200 1.50 -15.40 -25.71
CA THR A 200 0.95 -14.77 -24.50
C THR A 200 1.12 -15.63 -23.24
N GLU A 201 1.38 -16.93 -23.36
CA GLU A 201 1.63 -17.81 -22.21
C GLU A 201 2.96 -17.46 -21.54
N LYS A 202 3.99 -17.11 -22.33
CA LYS A 202 5.31 -16.69 -21.81
C LYS A 202 5.28 -15.39 -21.04
N VAL A 203 4.28 -14.54 -21.31
CA VAL A 203 4.10 -13.22 -20.70
C VAL A 203 2.89 -13.15 -19.78
N ALA A 204 2.24 -14.28 -19.47
CA ALA A 204 1.06 -14.33 -18.62
C ALA A 204 1.31 -13.76 -17.22
N GLY A 205 2.55 -13.84 -16.71
CA GLY A 205 2.96 -13.24 -15.44
C GLY A 205 2.85 -11.71 -15.38
N LEU A 206 2.79 -11.03 -16.53
CA LEU A 206 2.61 -9.58 -16.59
C LEU A 206 1.16 -9.13 -16.44
N GLY A 207 0.19 -10.02 -16.67
CA GLY A 207 -1.22 -9.69 -16.61
C GLY A 207 -2.05 -10.42 -17.65
N ALA A 208 -3.29 -9.97 -17.83
CA ALA A 208 -4.18 -10.56 -18.84
C ALA A 208 -3.97 -9.86 -20.18
N TRP A 209 -3.51 -10.61 -21.17
CA TRP A 209 -3.28 -10.16 -22.53
C TRP A 209 -4.51 -10.43 -23.39
N ALA A 210 -4.90 -9.47 -24.22
CA ALA A 210 -5.88 -9.63 -25.27
C ALA A 210 -5.27 -9.17 -26.59
N TYR A 211 -5.25 -10.04 -27.58
CA TYR A 211 -4.85 -9.68 -28.93
C TYR A 211 -5.89 -8.75 -29.54
N VAL A 212 -5.44 -7.59 -30.04
CA VAL A 212 -6.34 -6.62 -30.68
C VAL A 212 -6.13 -6.55 -32.19
N GLY A 213 -4.96 -6.96 -32.71
CA GLY A 213 -4.70 -6.96 -34.15
C GLY A 213 -3.24 -6.77 -34.56
N LYS A 214 -3.01 -6.74 -35.88
CA LYS A 214 -1.70 -6.58 -36.51
C LYS A 214 -1.80 -5.69 -37.74
N ASP A 215 -0.68 -5.06 -38.09
CA ASP A 215 -0.51 -4.43 -39.40
C ASP A 215 0.23 -5.37 -40.39
N HIS A 216 0.34 -4.95 -41.64
CA HIS A 216 1.09 -5.67 -42.68
C HIS A 216 2.61 -5.45 -42.61
N HIS A 217 3.10 -4.60 -41.70
CA HIS A 217 4.51 -4.22 -41.55
C HIS A 217 5.15 -4.86 -40.30
N GLY A 218 4.54 -5.90 -39.73
CA GLY A 218 5.07 -6.62 -38.57
C GLY A 218 4.89 -5.88 -37.24
N MET A 219 3.90 -4.99 -37.14
CA MET A 219 3.42 -4.43 -35.88
C MET A 219 2.24 -5.26 -35.36
N TYR A 220 2.31 -5.63 -34.10
CA TYR A 220 1.22 -6.27 -33.37
C TYR A 220 0.82 -5.36 -32.21
N TRP A 221 -0.48 -5.27 -31.94
CA TRP A 221 -0.99 -4.50 -30.82
C TRP A 221 -1.84 -5.40 -29.90
N TYR A 222 -1.67 -5.18 -28.59
CA TYR A 222 -2.32 -5.95 -27.55
C TYR A 222 -2.84 -5.01 -26.47
N ASP A 223 -3.95 -5.43 -25.87
CA ASP A 223 -4.44 -4.86 -24.63
C ASP A 223 -3.92 -5.70 -23.46
N LEU A 224 -3.16 -5.07 -22.58
CA LEU A 224 -2.61 -5.70 -21.39
C LEU A 224 -3.28 -5.11 -20.14
N LYS A 225 -4.09 -5.90 -19.45
CA LYS A 225 -4.65 -5.54 -18.15
C LYS A 225 -3.65 -5.87 -17.04
N THR A 226 -2.98 -4.86 -16.52
CA THR A 226 -1.88 -5.03 -15.55
C THR A 226 -1.79 -3.89 -14.53
N LEU A 227 -1.16 -4.16 -13.39
CA LEU A 227 -0.72 -3.12 -12.43
C LEU A 227 0.74 -2.70 -12.65
N ALA A 228 1.46 -3.38 -13.55
CA ALA A 228 2.85 -3.07 -13.86
C ALA A 228 2.96 -1.71 -14.57
N SER A 229 4.03 -0.99 -14.26
CA SER A 229 4.40 0.24 -14.96
C SER A 229 4.87 -0.06 -16.38
N ALA A 230 4.79 0.94 -17.27
CA ALA A 230 5.29 0.81 -18.64
C ALA A 230 6.78 0.39 -18.69
N ALA A 231 7.59 0.85 -17.73
CA ALA A 231 9.00 0.46 -17.63
C ALA A 231 9.16 -1.03 -17.29
N GLU A 232 8.41 -1.53 -16.31
CA GLU A 232 8.43 -2.95 -15.90
C GLU A 232 7.94 -3.87 -17.02
N ILE A 233 6.88 -3.47 -17.72
CA ILE A 233 6.34 -4.19 -18.88
C ILE A 233 7.41 -4.29 -19.97
N LYS A 234 8.05 -3.17 -20.34
CA LYS A 234 9.10 -3.15 -21.36
C LYS A 234 10.30 -4.01 -20.96
N GLN A 235 10.77 -3.87 -19.71
CA GLN A 235 11.90 -4.63 -19.19
C GLN A 235 11.64 -6.14 -19.20
N SER A 236 10.40 -6.55 -18.96
CA SER A 236 10.01 -7.97 -18.92
C SER A 236 9.71 -8.54 -20.31
N LEU A 237 9.23 -7.73 -21.25
CA LEU A 237 8.97 -8.14 -22.63
C LEU A 237 10.24 -8.26 -23.46
N GLN A 238 11.19 -7.32 -23.33
CA GLN A 238 12.36 -7.23 -24.20
C GLN A 238 13.15 -8.55 -24.31
N PRO A 239 13.41 -9.30 -23.21
CA PRO A 239 14.11 -10.58 -23.28
C PRO A 239 13.34 -11.68 -24.06
N ILE A 240 12.02 -11.55 -24.17
CA ILE A 240 11.14 -12.55 -24.79
C ILE A 240 10.96 -12.25 -26.28
N VAL A 241 10.82 -10.98 -26.64
CA VAL A 241 10.62 -10.55 -28.05
C VAL A 241 11.93 -10.28 -28.78
N GLY A 242 13.03 -10.12 -28.06
CA GLY A 242 14.37 -9.84 -28.60
C GLY A 242 14.65 -8.34 -28.78
N ASP A 243 15.93 -7.99 -28.87
CA ASP A 243 16.39 -6.59 -28.91
C ASP A 243 16.04 -5.83 -30.20
N SER A 244 15.70 -6.56 -31.28
CA SER A 244 15.29 -6.00 -32.57
C SER A 244 13.84 -5.51 -32.60
N VAL A 245 13.04 -5.87 -31.60
CA VAL A 245 11.61 -5.51 -31.49
C VAL A 245 11.46 -4.22 -30.71
N SER A 246 10.78 -3.25 -31.32
CA SER A 246 10.47 -1.98 -30.65
C SER A 246 9.19 -2.11 -29.84
N VAL A 247 9.32 -1.99 -28.52
CA VAL A 247 8.20 -2.01 -27.57
C VAL A 247 7.77 -0.58 -27.25
N SER A 248 6.56 -0.22 -27.67
CA SER A 248 5.91 1.05 -27.33
C SER A 248 4.66 0.78 -26.49
N ILE A 249 4.52 1.49 -25.38
CA ILE A 249 3.40 1.27 -24.44
C ILE A 249 2.67 2.59 -24.28
N VAL A 250 1.38 2.58 -24.58
CA VAL A 250 0.48 3.70 -24.37
C VAL A 250 -0.48 3.33 -23.27
N SER A 251 -0.37 3.99 -22.12
CA SER A 251 -1.40 3.93 -21.11
C SER A 251 -2.58 4.73 -21.62
N TRP A 252 -3.74 4.10 -21.78
CA TRP A 252 -4.96 4.89 -21.66
C TRP A 252 -5.01 5.35 -20.21
N LEU A 253 -5.27 6.62 -19.94
CA LEU A 253 -5.71 7.07 -18.63
C LEU A 253 -7.06 6.40 -18.39
N GLY A 254 -7.05 5.11 -18.05
CA GLY A 254 -8.20 4.47 -17.48
C GLY A 254 -8.51 5.30 -16.25
N LEU A 255 -9.56 6.11 -16.32
CA LEU A 255 -10.12 6.72 -15.14
C LEU A 255 -10.48 5.52 -14.27
N ALA A 256 -9.72 5.30 -13.20
CA ALA A 256 -10.14 4.38 -12.16
C ALA A 256 -11.60 4.77 -11.85
N PRO A 257 -12.57 3.83 -11.86
CA PRO A 257 -13.95 4.18 -11.59
C PRO A 257 -13.99 4.97 -10.28
N ILE A 258 -14.73 6.08 -10.25
CA ILE A 258 -14.82 6.94 -9.05
C ILE A 258 -15.26 6.03 -7.88
N GLY A 259 -14.36 5.78 -6.92
CA GLY A 259 -14.50 4.75 -5.86
C GLY A 259 -13.38 3.71 -5.79
N PHE A 260 -12.53 3.59 -6.82
CA PHE A 260 -11.37 2.68 -6.86
C PHE A 260 -10.00 3.33 -6.55
N VAL A 261 -9.95 4.66 -6.42
CA VAL A 261 -8.77 5.43 -5.90
C VAL A 261 -8.85 5.53 -4.39
#